data_AF-A0A1J8QCX2-F1
#
_entry.id   AF-A0A1J8QCX2-F1
#
_cell.length_a   1.000
_cell.length_b   1.000
_cell.length_c   1.000
_cell.angle_alpha   90.00
_cell.angle_beta   90.00
_cell.angle_gamma   90.00
#
_symmetry.space_group_name_H-M   'P 1'
#
loop_
_entity.id
_entity.type
_entity.pdbx_description
1 polymer ?
#
loop_
_entity_poly.entity_id
_entity_poly.type
_entity_poly.pdbx_seq_one_letter_code
_entity_poly.pdbx_strand_id
1 'polypeptide(L)'
;MKLYEKLLIGGSPTSWLDGAAVEFAARLCQMYNDTIRVGILDALQIGPYMETLEKVEDMMSGVRSSAGAPFQALLVLEGLHKSLVLYLWLSYRLPVAFYQSEEAYALKERTEKALEWCLQNMSTRVRDRRPASFELRTGSEDEDGVEYRRTPAARSQEQSGRELGVKYAKLVNAERRSARG
;
A
#
# COMPACT_ATOMS: atom_id res chain seq x y z
N MET A 1 22.41 -6.27 -27.50
CA MET A 1 23.00 -6.05 -26.16
C MET A 1 24.16 -7.00 -25.95
N LYS A 2 25.33 -6.50 -25.53
CA LYS A 2 26.47 -7.32 -25.14
C LYS A 2 26.33 -7.73 -23.66
N LEU A 3 27.30 -8.47 -23.14
CA LEU A 3 27.27 -9.00 -21.77
C LEU A 3 27.30 -7.88 -20.71
N TYR A 4 28.12 -6.85 -20.95
CA TYR A 4 28.26 -5.73 -20.04
C TYR A 4 26.92 -5.00 -19.82
N GLU A 5 26.18 -4.70 -20.89
CA GLU A 5 24.90 -4.01 -20.77
C GLU A 5 23.85 -4.89 -20.08
N LYS A 6 23.89 -6.22 -20.28
CA LYS A 6 23.02 -7.16 -19.56
C LYS A 6 23.27 -7.12 -18.05
N LEU A 7 24.54 -7.12 -17.63
CA LEU A 7 24.91 -7.02 -16.22
C LEU A 7 24.53 -5.65 -15.64
N LEU A 8 24.73 -4.58 -16.41
CA LEU A 8 24.37 -3.22 -16.01
C LEU A 8 22.87 -3.07 -15.80
N ILE A 9 22.05 -3.57 -16.73
CA ILE A 9 20.59 -3.54 -16.60
C ILE A 9 20.14 -4.43 -15.45
N GLY A 10 20.71 -5.63 -15.28
CA GLY A 10 20.38 -6.53 -14.16
C GLY A 10 20.72 -5.96 -12.78
N GLY A 11 21.73 -5.08 -12.70
CA GLY A 11 22.08 -4.35 -11.48
C GLY A 11 21.30 -3.04 -11.28
N SER A 12 20.31 -2.72 -12.13
CA SER A 12 19.52 -1.50 -12.01
C SER A 12 18.55 -1.55 -10.81
N PRO A 13 18.23 -0.39 -10.21
CA PRO A 13 17.36 -0.30 -9.04
C PRO A 13 15.88 -0.40 -9.44
N THR A 14 15.48 -1.53 -10.01
CA THR A 14 14.08 -1.82 -10.35
C THR A 14 13.56 -2.99 -9.52
N SER A 15 12.24 -3.02 -9.28
CA SER A 15 11.59 -4.13 -8.60
C SER A 15 11.42 -5.30 -9.57
N TRP A 16 12.43 -6.16 -9.67
CA TRP A 16 12.41 -7.36 -10.55
C TRP A 16 11.30 -8.37 -10.23
N LEU A 17 10.66 -8.25 -9.07
CA LEU A 17 9.52 -9.08 -8.68
C LEU A 17 8.20 -8.58 -9.30
N ASP A 18 8.15 -7.33 -9.74
CA ASP A 18 6.96 -6.74 -10.34
C ASP A 18 6.96 -6.98 -11.86
N GLY A 19 5.92 -7.64 -12.35
CA GLY A 19 5.77 -7.97 -13.77
C GLY A 19 5.76 -6.73 -14.66
N ALA A 20 5.11 -5.64 -14.23
CA ALA A 20 5.04 -4.41 -15.01
C ALA A 20 6.42 -3.74 -15.16
N ALA A 21 7.20 -3.71 -14.07
CA ALA A 21 8.56 -3.19 -14.08
C ALA A 21 9.50 -4.02 -14.98
N VAL A 22 9.35 -5.35 -14.96
CA VAL A 22 10.11 -6.26 -15.84
C VAL A 22 9.71 -6.08 -17.31
N GLU A 23 8.42 -5.95 -17.61
CA GLU A 23 7.93 -5.72 -18.97
C GLU A 23 8.45 -4.39 -19.54
N PHE A 24 8.43 -3.32 -18.74
CA PHE A 24 9.00 -2.04 -19.12
C PHE A 24 10.52 -2.15 -19.36
N ALA A 25 11.27 -2.79 -18.46
CA ALA A 25 12.70 -3.02 -18.64
C ALA A 25 13.01 -3.87 -19.90
N ALA A 26 12.20 -4.89 -20.17
CA ALA A 26 12.31 -5.72 -21.37
C ALA A 26 12.05 -4.88 -22.63
N ARG A 27 11.09 -3.96 -22.60
CA ARG A 27 10.82 -3.04 -23.70
C ARG A 27 12.00 -2.10 -23.98
N LEU A 28 12.61 -1.52 -22.94
CA LEU A 28 13.83 -0.72 -23.11
C LEU A 28 14.95 -1.54 -23.76
N CYS A 29 15.12 -2.81 -23.35
CA CYS A 29 16.10 -3.71 -23.95
C CYS A 29 15.80 -4.01 -25.42
N GLN A 30 14.52 -4.21 -25.79
CA GLN A 30 14.11 -4.41 -27.18
C GLN A 30 14.45 -3.19 -28.03
N MET A 31 14.01 -2.00 -27.61
CA MET A 31 14.30 -0.74 -28.32
C MET A 31 15.80 -0.49 -28.48
N TYR A 32 16.57 -0.80 -27.43
CA TYR A 32 18.02 -0.70 -27.46
C TYR A 32 18.64 -1.66 -28.49
N ASN A 33 18.13 -2.89 -28.59
CA ASN A 33 18.65 -3.88 -29.54
C ASN A 33 18.33 -3.52 -31.00
N ASP A 34 17.20 -2.87 -31.24
CA ASP A 34 16.75 -2.52 -32.58
C ASP A 34 17.55 -1.34 -33.15
N THR A 35 17.61 -0.22 -32.40
CA THR A 35 18.12 1.05 -32.96
C THR A 35 19.18 1.71 -32.08
N ILE A 36 19.56 1.11 -30.95
CA ILE A 36 20.44 1.66 -29.88
C ILE A 36 19.88 2.93 -29.22
N ARG A 37 19.02 3.69 -29.90
CA ARG A 37 18.29 4.85 -29.39
C ARG A 37 17.00 4.40 -28.72
N VAL A 38 16.88 4.72 -27.44
CA VAL A 38 15.73 4.38 -26.61
C VAL A 38 15.05 5.69 -26.23
N GLY A 39 13.87 5.95 -26.81
CA GLY A 39 13.04 7.09 -26.47
C GLY A 39 12.11 6.77 -25.30
N ILE A 40 12.07 7.62 -24.26
CA ILE A 40 11.18 7.41 -23.12
C ILE A 40 9.71 7.55 -23.53
N LEU A 41 9.40 8.50 -24.42
CA LEU A 41 8.03 8.73 -24.87
C LEU A 41 7.48 7.52 -25.62
N ASP A 42 8.29 6.92 -26.48
CA ASP A 42 7.93 5.71 -27.23
C ASP A 42 7.81 4.48 -26.31
N ALA A 43 8.68 4.40 -25.29
CA ALA A 43 8.63 3.31 -24.31
C ALA A 43 7.36 3.37 -23.44
N LEU A 44 6.84 4.57 -23.15
CA LEU A 44 5.66 4.76 -22.32
C LEU A 44 4.32 4.56 -23.04
N GLN A 45 4.30 4.48 -24.37
CA GLN A 45 3.07 4.30 -25.15
C GLN A 45 2.33 2.98 -24.89
N ILE A 46 3.03 1.95 -24.40
CA ILE A 46 2.46 0.60 -24.23
C ILE A 46 1.63 0.48 -22.94
N GLY A 47 1.80 1.40 -21.98
CA GLY A 47 1.09 1.37 -20.71
C GLY A 47 0.04 2.48 -20.57
N PRO A 48 -0.91 2.36 -19.62
CA PRO A 48 -1.89 3.41 -19.31
C PRO A 48 -1.28 4.61 -18.55
N TYR A 49 0.04 4.80 -18.67
CA TYR A 49 0.79 5.75 -17.85
C TYR A 49 0.46 7.19 -18.19
N MET A 50 0.60 7.57 -19.46
CA MET A 50 0.37 8.95 -19.92
C MET A 50 -1.10 9.32 -19.76
N GLU A 51 -2.01 8.44 -20.16
CA GLU A 51 -3.46 8.66 -20.01
C GLU A 51 -3.86 8.85 -18.53
N THR A 52 -3.27 8.07 -17.62
CA THR A 52 -3.57 8.20 -16.19
C THR A 52 -3.00 9.49 -15.62
N LEU A 53 -1.79 9.88 -16.02
CA LEU A 53 -1.17 11.14 -15.60
C LEU A 53 -2.02 12.34 -16.02
N GLU A 54 -2.41 12.40 -17.29
CA GLU A 54 -3.24 13.47 -17.84
C GLU A 54 -4.60 13.54 -17.13
N LYS A 55 -5.25 12.39 -16.88
CA LYS A 55 -6.50 12.34 -16.11
C LYS A 55 -6.34 12.92 -14.70
N VAL A 56 -5.22 12.65 -14.02
CA VAL A 56 -4.97 13.19 -12.68
C VAL A 56 -4.67 14.69 -12.74
N GLU A 57 -3.92 15.15 -13.73
CA GLU A 57 -3.66 16.58 -13.96
C GLU A 57 -4.96 17.35 -14.27
N ASP A 58 -5.89 16.75 -15.03
CA ASP A 58 -7.24 17.30 -15.28
C ASP A 58 -8.08 17.41 -13.99
N MET A 59 -7.93 16.45 -13.07
CA MET A 59 -8.59 16.50 -11.76
C MET A 59 -7.95 17.58 -10.86
N MET A 60 -6.63 17.74 -10.92
CA MET A 60 -5.88 18.76 -10.17
C MET A 60 -6.24 20.18 -10.60
N SER A 61 -6.40 20.40 -11.91
CA SER A 61 -6.76 21.71 -12.48
C SER A 61 -8.23 22.10 -12.26
N GLY A 62 -9.05 21.19 -11.72
CA GLY A 62 -10.48 21.43 -11.46
C GLY A 62 -11.37 21.32 -12.70
N VAL A 63 -10.80 20.96 -13.86
CA VAL A 63 -11.53 20.76 -15.13
C VAL A 63 -12.53 19.60 -15.00
N ARG A 64 -12.20 18.59 -14.21
CA ARG A 64 -13.11 17.51 -13.82
C ARG A 64 -13.27 17.49 -12.30
N SER A 65 -14.42 17.94 -11.81
CA SER A 65 -14.82 17.74 -10.41
C SER A 65 -15.10 16.26 -10.17
N SER A 66 -14.04 15.52 -9.89
CA SER A 66 -14.12 14.12 -9.53
C SER A 66 -13.89 14.00 -8.04
N ALA A 67 -14.72 13.19 -7.39
CA ALA A 67 -14.58 12.79 -6.02
C ALA A 67 -13.24 12.05 -5.82
N GLY A 68 -12.16 12.81 -5.60
CA GLY A 68 -10.82 12.38 -5.18
C GLY A 68 -10.11 11.44 -6.16
N ALA A 69 -8.79 11.42 -6.09
CA ALA A 69 -7.99 10.49 -6.89
C ALA A 69 -8.40 9.04 -6.59
N PRO A 70 -8.69 8.21 -7.62
CA PRO A 70 -8.96 6.80 -7.41
C PRO A 70 -7.67 6.09 -6.98
N PHE A 71 -7.75 5.18 -6.00
CA PHE A 71 -6.62 4.36 -5.54
C PHE A 71 -5.89 3.65 -6.69
N GLN A 72 -6.63 3.26 -7.74
CA GLN A 72 -6.09 2.64 -8.95
C GLN A 72 -5.14 3.58 -9.73
N ALA A 73 -5.40 4.89 -9.76
CA ALA A 73 -4.49 5.83 -10.42
C ALA A 73 -3.14 5.92 -9.69
N LEU A 74 -3.14 5.77 -8.36
CA LEU A 74 -1.92 5.82 -7.55
C LEU A 74 -0.98 4.67 -7.89
N LEU A 75 -1.49 3.44 -8.02
CA LEU A 75 -0.70 2.27 -8.41
C LEU A 75 -0.04 2.46 -9.79
N VAL A 76 -0.80 2.99 -10.76
CA VAL A 76 -0.30 3.24 -12.12
C VAL A 76 0.75 4.36 -12.12
N LEU A 77 0.52 5.44 -11.38
CA LEU A 77 1.47 6.55 -11.25
C LEU A 77 2.76 6.14 -10.52
N GLU A 78 2.67 5.27 -9.52
CA GLU A 78 3.84 4.71 -8.85
C GLU A 78 4.66 3.84 -9.82
N GLY A 79 3.99 3.02 -10.63
CA GLY A 79 4.62 2.26 -11.72
C GLY A 79 5.31 3.18 -12.73
N LEU A 80 4.65 4.26 -13.16
CA LEU A 80 5.24 5.27 -14.05
C LEU A 80 6.49 5.89 -13.43
N HIS A 81 6.42 6.29 -12.16
CA HIS A 81 7.55 6.89 -11.45
C HIS A 81 8.76 5.95 -11.42
N LYS A 82 8.56 4.68 -11.04
CA LYS A 82 9.62 3.65 -11.04
C LYS A 82 10.24 3.47 -12.42
N SER A 83 9.41 3.39 -13.46
CA SER A 83 9.85 3.29 -14.85
C SER A 83 10.70 4.50 -15.28
N LEU A 84 10.29 5.71 -14.92
CA LEU A 84 11.06 6.94 -15.18
C LEU A 84 12.39 6.96 -14.43
N VAL A 85 12.41 6.53 -13.16
CA VAL A 85 13.64 6.41 -12.37
C VAL A 85 14.59 5.40 -12.99
N LEU A 86 14.09 4.24 -13.45
CA LEU A 86 14.89 3.26 -14.16
C LEU A 86 15.50 3.85 -15.45
N TYR A 87 14.69 4.54 -16.25
CA TYR A 87 15.16 5.18 -17.48
C TYR A 87 16.26 6.22 -17.19
N LEU A 88 16.06 7.08 -16.19
CA LEU A 88 17.06 8.08 -15.76
C LEU A 88 18.34 7.41 -15.24
N TRP A 89 18.22 6.32 -14.49
CA TRP A 89 19.39 5.57 -14.01
C TRP A 89 20.23 5.01 -15.17
N LEU A 90 19.56 4.57 -16.24
CA LEU A 90 20.20 4.11 -17.47
C LEU A 90 20.77 5.28 -18.30
N SER A 91 20.10 6.44 -18.34
CA SER A 91 20.61 7.62 -19.06
C SER A 91 21.93 8.14 -18.51
N TYR A 92 22.17 8.03 -17.20
CA TYR A 92 23.46 8.39 -16.62
C TYR A 92 24.61 7.43 -17.01
N ARG A 93 24.31 6.21 -17.43
CA ARG A 93 25.32 5.17 -17.77
C ARG A 93 25.49 4.98 -19.27
N LEU A 94 24.41 5.15 -20.02
CA LEU A 94 24.34 4.95 -21.46
C LEU A 94 23.70 6.18 -22.13
N PRO A 95 24.28 7.40 -21.97
CA PRO A 95 23.65 8.66 -22.38
C PRO A 95 23.38 8.76 -23.89
N VAL A 96 24.20 8.09 -24.71
CA VAL A 96 24.01 8.07 -26.17
C VAL A 96 22.76 7.26 -26.55
N ALA A 97 22.47 6.19 -25.81
CA ALA A 97 21.33 5.33 -26.08
C ALA A 97 20.05 5.89 -25.45
N PHE A 98 20.13 6.35 -24.21
CA PHE A 98 19.02 6.90 -23.43
C PHE A 98 19.11 8.42 -23.41
N TYR A 99 18.88 9.03 -24.58
CA TYR A 99 19.18 10.43 -24.85
C TYR A 99 18.15 11.41 -24.28
N GLN A 100 16.91 10.96 -24.04
CA GLN A 100 15.80 11.81 -23.54
C GLN A 100 15.78 11.95 -22.02
N SER A 101 16.92 12.27 -21.39
CA SER A 101 17.01 12.40 -19.94
C SER A 101 16.25 13.61 -19.40
N GLU A 102 16.23 14.72 -20.15
CA GLU A 102 15.52 15.94 -19.74
C GLU A 102 14.01 15.74 -19.76
N GLU A 103 13.49 15.08 -20.79
CA GLU A 103 12.07 14.76 -20.91
C GLU A 103 11.65 13.76 -19.84
N ALA A 104 12.49 12.75 -19.56
CA ALA A 104 12.23 11.80 -18.47
C ALA A 104 12.21 12.51 -17.09
N TYR A 105 13.08 13.49 -16.87
CA TYR A 105 13.10 14.28 -15.64
C TYR A 105 11.85 15.16 -15.51
N ALA A 106 11.43 15.82 -16.59
CA ALA A 106 10.20 16.63 -16.61
C ALA A 106 8.95 15.78 -16.34
N LEU A 107 8.86 14.59 -16.95
CA LEU A 107 7.79 13.63 -16.68
C LEU A 107 7.81 13.13 -15.24
N LYS A 108 9.01 12.90 -14.67
CA LYS A 108 9.16 12.52 -13.26
C LYS A 108 8.59 13.58 -12.34
N GLU A 109 8.97 14.85 -12.53
CA GLU A 109 8.43 15.95 -11.71
C GLU A 109 6.91 16.06 -11.78
N ARG A 110 6.33 15.92 -12.98
CA ARG A 110 4.87 15.91 -13.16
C ARG A 110 4.23 14.75 -12.40
N THR A 111 4.81 13.56 -12.53
CA THR A 111 4.32 12.35 -11.86
C THR A 111 4.40 12.47 -10.34
N GLU A 112 5.47 13.04 -9.79
CA GLU A 112 5.64 13.26 -8.34
C GLU A 112 4.61 14.25 -7.80
N LYS A 113 4.33 15.33 -8.53
CA LYS A 113 3.27 16.30 -8.17
C LYS A 113 1.89 15.64 -8.18
N ALA A 114 1.60 14.81 -9.19
CA ALA A 114 0.35 14.07 -9.29
C ALA A 114 0.19 13.05 -8.15
N LEU A 115 1.26 12.31 -7.81
CA LEU A 115 1.29 11.36 -6.69
C LEU A 115 1.04 12.06 -5.35
N GLU A 116 1.74 13.17 -5.08
CA GLU A 116 1.57 13.94 -3.86
C GLU A 116 0.13 14.42 -3.71
N TRP A 117 -0.46 14.95 -4.79
CA TRP A 117 -1.86 15.36 -4.79
C TRP A 117 -2.80 14.18 -4.52
N CYS A 118 -2.57 13.01 -5.12
CA CYS A 118 -3.37 11.82 -4.86
C CYS A 118 -3.33 11.41 -3.37
N LEU A 119 -2.14 11.41 -2.77
CA LEU A 119 -1.93 11.08 -1.36
C LEU A 119 -2.64 12.07 -0.41
N GLN A 120 -2.52 13.37 -0.68
CA GLN A 120 -3.17 14.41 0.13
C GLN A 120 -4.71 14.31 0.09
N ASN A 121 -5.29 14.01 -1.08
CA ASN A 121 -6.72 13.82 -1.22
C ASN A 121 -7.23 12.58 -0.49
N MET A 122 -6.47 11.49 -0.47
CA MET A 122 -6.82 10.32 0.33
C MET A 122 -6.76 10.62 1.84
N SER A 123 -5.74 11.33 2.30
CA SER A 123 -5.60 11.70 3.72
C SER A 123 -6.75 12.58 4.20
N THR A 124 -7.15 13.56 3.38
CA THR A 124 -8.28 14.47 3.69
C THR A 124 -9.60 13.70 3.83
N ARG A 125 -9.83 12.70 2.98
CA ARG A 125 -11.01 11.81 3.06
C ARG A 125 -11.04 10.96 4.31
N VAL A 126 -9.88 10.50 4.77
CA VAL A 126 -9.76 9.75 6.04
C VAL A 126 -10.05 10.65 7.23
N ARG A 127 -9.72 11.95 7.16
CA ARG A 127 -10.03 12.94 8.20
C ARG A 127 -11.51 13.32 8.27
N ASP A 128 -12.20 13.36 7.12
CA ASP A 128 -13.65 13.64 7.04
C ASP A 128 -14.52 12.43 7.39
N ARG A 129 -13.98 11.20 7.27
CA ARG A 129 -14.51 10.10 8.05
C ARG A 129 -14.25 10.46 9.50
N ARG A 130 -15.31 10.87 10.22
CA ARG A 130 -15.30 10.95 11.69
C ARG A 130 -14.43 9.78 12.17
N PRO A 131 -13.25 10.01 12.77
CA PRO A 131 -12.58 8.92 13.46
C PRO A 131 -13.66 8.37 14.37
N ALA A 132 -13.94 7.06 14.30
CA ALA A 132 -14.81 6.44 15.28
C ALA A 132 -14.26 6.92 16.61
N SER A 133 -15.00 7.81 17.28
CA SER A 133 -14.51 8.41 18.49
C SER A 133 -14.30 7.22 19.39
N PHE A 134 -13.04 6.93 19.69
CA PHE A 134 -12.73 6.04 20.79
C PHE A 134 -13.02 6.86 22.05
N GLU A 135 -14.31 7.14 22.24
CA GLU A 135 -14.87 7.54 23.51
C GLU A 135 -14.64 6.32 24.40
N LEU A 136 -13.53 6.34 25.15
CA LEU A 136 -13.59 5.72 26.46
C LEU A 136 -14.81 6.36 27.13
N ARG A 137 -15.91 5.61 27.19
CA ARG A 137 -16.95 5.85 28.18
C ARG A 137 -16.26 5.69 29.53
N THR A 138 -15.66 6.76 30.03
CA THR A 138 -15.45 6.94 31.47
C THR A 138 -16.85 6.94 32.05
N GLY A 139 -17.20 5.81 32.66
CA GLY A 139 -18.56 5.49 33.05
C GLY A 139 -19.21 6.59 33.86
N SER A 140 -20.32 7.09 33.37
CA SER A 140 -21.50 7.28 34.21
C SER A 140 -22.43 6.11 33.91
N GLU A 141 -22.65 5.35 34.98
CA GLU A 141 -23.62 4.28 35.19
C GLU A 141 -24.86 4.45 34.30
N ASP A 142 -25.03 3.57 33.32
CA ASP A 142 -26.34 3.20 32.77
C ASP A 142 -26.20 1.82 32.13
N GLU A 143 -26.89 0.85 32.74
CA GLU A 143 -26.93 -0.55 32.38
C GLU A 143 -27.66 -0.74 31.04
N ASP A 144 -26.91 -0.91 29.95
CA ASP A 144 -27.42 -1.59 28.76
C ASP A 144 -26.40 -2.65 28.32
N GLY A 145 -26.73 -3.90 28.65
CA GLY A 145 -25.87 -5.06 28.50
C GLY A 145 -25.59 -5.39 27.05
N VAL A 146 -24.40 -5.02 26.56
CA VAL A 146 -23.86 -5.58 25.33
C VAL A 146 -23.37 -7.00 25.63
N GLU A 147 -24.13 -8.00 25.18
CA GLU A 147 -23.79 -9.41 25.28
C GLU A 147 -22.57 -9.72 24.39
N TYR A 148 -21.38 -9.76 25.00
CA TYR A 148 -20.19 -10.25 24.32
C TYR A 148 -20.36 -11.74 24.02
N ARG A 149 -20.36 -12.08 22.73
CA ARG A 149 -20.39 -13.46 22.23
C ARG A 149 -19.13 -14.19 22.65
N ARG A 150 -19.15 -14.78 23.85
CA ARG A 150 -18.05 -15.59 24.39
C ARG A 150 -17.85 -16.80 23.47
N THR A 151 -16.63 -16.98 22.98
CA THR A 151 -16.23 -18.19 22.25
C THR A 151 -16.41 -19.42 23.16
N PRO A 152 -16.84 -20.58 22.62
CA PRO A 152 -17.19 -21.76 23.43
C PRO A 152 -16.08 -22.24 24.36
N ALA A 153 -14.82 -22.03 23.97
CA ALA A 153 -13.64 -22.41 24.75
C ALA A 153 -13.56 -21.69 26.11
N ALA A 154 -13.96 -20.40 26.18
CA ALA A 154 -13.92 -19.62 27.42
C ALA A 154 -14.97 -20.09 28.43
N ARG A 155 -16.16 -20.53 27.97
CA ARG A 155 -17.23 -21.06 28.85
C ARG A 155 -16.82 -22.36 29.54
N SER A 156 -16.09 -23.24 28.85
CA SER A 156 -15.68 -24.54 29.40
C SER A 156 -14.62 -24.40 30.51
N GLN A 157 -13.69 -23.44 30.38
CA GLN A 157 -12.69 -23.18 31.42
C GLN A 157 -13.30 -22.52 32.66
N GLU A 158 -14.23 -21.57 32.49
CA GLU A 158 -14.92 -20.94 33.62
C GLU A 158 -15.82 -21.91 34.39
N GLN A 159 -16.52 -22.82 33.70
CA GLN A 159 -17.35 -23.85 34.35
C GLN A 159 -16.50 -24.80 35.19
N SER A 160 -15.37 -25.27 34.65
CA SER A 160 -14.42 -26.13 35.39
C SER A 160 -13.86 -25.44 36.64
N GLY A 161 -13.49 -24.16 36.53
CA GLY A 161 -13.02 -23.36 37.67
C GLY A 161 -14.10 -23.14 38.75
N ARG A 162 -15.35 -22.89 38.34
CA ARG A 162 -16.49 -22.73 39.27
C ARG A 162 -16.83 -24.03 40.00
N GLU A 163 -16.82 -25.16 39.30
CA GLU A 163 -17.08 -26.46 39.91
C GLU A 163 -16.00 -26.84 40.94
N LEU A 164 -14.73 -26.55 40.65
CA LEU A 164 -13.63 -26.73 41.60
C LEU A 164 -13.80 -25.85 42.85
N GLY A 165 -14.18 -24.58 42.68
CA GLY A 165 -14.45 -23.66 43.78
C GLY A 165 -15.62 -24.12 44.67
N VAL A 166 -16.71 -24.61 44.08
CA VAL A 166 -17.86 -25.13 44.82
C VAL A 166 -17.51 -26.41 45.58
N LYS A 167 -16.70 -27.31 44.98
CA LYS A 167 -16.21 -28.52 45.68
C LYS A 167 -15.34 -28.16 46.89
N TYR A 168 -14.41 -27.22 46.73
CA TYR A 168 -13.57 -26.75 47.84
C TYR A 168 -14.40 -26.11 48.96
N ALA A 169 -15.36 -25.25 48.63
CA ALA A 169 -16.22 -24.61 49.62
C ALA A 169 -17.09 -25.63 50.41
N LYS A 170 -17.55 -26.70 49.75
CA LYS A 170 -18.28 -27.78 50.40
C LYS A 170 -17.39 -28.60 51.34
N LEU A 171 -16.15 -28.89 50.96
CA LEU A 171 -15.18 -29.58 51.81
C LEU A 171 -14.86 -28.76 53.07
N VAL A 172 -14.53 -27.48 52.90
CA VAL A 172 -14.23 -26.57 54.03
C VAL A 172 -15.42 -26.43 54.98
N ASN A 173 -16.65 -26.39 54.45
CA ASN A 173 -17.84 -26.34 55.30
C ASN A 173 -18.15 -27.68 55.98
N ALA A 174 -17.80 -28.81 55.37
CA ALA A 174 -17.94 -30.13 55.99
C ALA A 174 -16.94 -30.32 57.14
N GLU A 175 -15.67 -29.92 56.94
CA GLU A 175 -14.65 -29.92 57.99
C GLU A 175 -15.04 -29.04 59.18
N ARG A 176 -15.56 -27.83 58.91
CA ARG A 176 -16.05 -26.91 59.96
C ARG A 176 -17.25 -27.45 60.74
N ARG A 177 -18.07 -28.30 60.13
CA ARG A 177 -19.20 -28.96 60.80
C ARG A 177 -18.73 -30.14 61.64
N SER A 178 -17.74 -30.90 61.17
CA SER A 178 -17.15 -32.01 61.92
C SER A 178 -16.31 -31.57 63.11
N ALA A 179 -15.80 -30.33 63.13
CA ALA A 179 -15.03 -29.77 64.24
C ALA A 179 -15.89 -29.10 65.34
N ARG A 180 -17.21 -29.07 65.16
CA ARG A 180 -18.17 -28.43 66.09
C ARG A 180 -19.14 -29.42 66.77
N GLY A 181 -18.97 -30.72 66.54
CA GLY A 181 -19.63 -31.81 67.27
C GLY A 181 -18.61 -32.62 68.04
#